data_AF-A0A965ZH54-F1
#
_entry.id   AF-A0A965ZH54-F1
#
_cell.length_a   1.000
_cell.length_b   1.000
_cell.length_c   1.000
_cell.angle_alpha   90.00
_cell.angle_beta   90.00
_cell.angle_gamma   90.00
#
_symmetry.space_group_name_H-M   'P 1'
#
loop_
_entity.id
_entity.type
_entity.pdbx_description
1 polymer ?
#
loop_
_entity_poly.entity_id
_entity_poly.type
_entity_poly.pdbx_seq_one_letter_code
_entity_poly.pdbx_strand_id
1 'polypeptide(L)'
;MKYRVLPYTLKVWLTSVALAPVLQMFVQLITQTPYKFNTLRDVVVYLLYMLVCGWLFSIPCWLLLLFSAWITNLFTSKTRLIKIILTFAGMVIALLPFVTYAGNSLPQYNNPDFAWVMFYPLTIGLGVWMYKLKPTAQVAETHTPHFDEHIGHTDEPIIT
;
A
#
# COMPACT_ATOMS: atom_id res chain seq x y z
N MET A 1 0.84 4.24 -22.20
CA MET A 1 1.95 3.60 -21.46
C MET A 1 1.36 2.70 -20.39
N LYS A 2 1.66 1.40 -20.38
CA LYS A 2 1.14 0.48 -19.34
C LYS A 2 2.03 0.53 -18.10
N TYR A 3 1.43 0.47 -16.92
CA TYR A 3 2.12 0.47 -15.63
C TYR A 3 2.11 -0.90 -14.94
N ARG A 4 3.07 -1.10 -14.03
CA ARG A 4 3.17 -2.29 -13.16
C ARG A 4 2.25 -2.14 -11.95
N VAL A 5 0.97 -2.44 -12.14
CA VAL A 5 -0.07 -2.20 -11.12
C VAL A 5 0.00 -3.15 -9.92
N LEU A 6 0.31 -4.44 -10.11
CA LEU A 6 0.37 -5.41 -9.02
C LEU A 6 1.42 -5.08 -7.94
N PRO A 7 2.71 -4.89 -8.26
CA PRO A 7 3.70 -4.56 -7.23
C PRO A 7 3.45 -3.17 -6.61
N TYR A 8 2.73 -2.30 -7.32
CA TYR A 8 2.33 -1.01 -6.81
C TYR A 8 1.22 -1.13 -5.77
N THR A 9 0.10 -1.80 -6.09
CA THR A 9 -1.03 -1.94 -5.16
C THR A 9 -0.66 -2.82 -3.97
N LEU A 10 0.20 -3.83 -4.15
CA LEU A 10 0.71 -4.65 -3.06
C LEU A 10 1.48 -3.80 -2.03
N LYS A 11 2.34 -2.88 -2.48
CA LYS A 11 3.07 -1.96 -1.58
C LYS A 11 2.12 -1.04 -0.83
N VAL A 12 1.17 -0.42 -1.53
CA VAL A 12 0.14 0.44 -0.93
C VAL A 12 -0.64 -0.33 0.15
N TRP A 13 -1.09 -1.55 -0.17
CA TRP A 13 -1.84 -2.40 0.75
C TRP A 13 -1.02 -2.79 1.97
N LEU A 14 0.17 -3.36 1.79
CA LEU A 14 1.04 -3.77 2.90
C LEU A 14 1.33 -2.61 3.85
N THR A 15 1.64 -1.42 3.32
CA THR A 15 1.84 -0.26 4.20
C THR A 15 0.59 0.17 4.92
N SER A 16 -0.56 0.15 4.26
CA SER A 16 -1.80 0.63 4.88
C SER A 16 -2.24 -0.31 6.00
N VAL A 17 -2.16 -1.62 5.76
CA VAL A 17 -2.54 -2.65 6.74
C VAL A 17 -1.59 -2.69 7.93
N ALA A 18 -0.29 -2.41 7.74
CA ALA A 18 0.65 -2.31 8.84
C ALA A 18 0.51 -0.98 9.60
N LEU A 19 0.38 0.14 8.88
CA LEU A 19 0.42 1.47 9.46
C LEU A 19 -0.89 1.86 10.15
N ALA A 20 -2.06 1.46 9.62
CA ALA A 20 -3.34 1.85 10.21
C ALA A 20 -3.52 1.34 11.65
N PRO A 21 -3.28 0.05 11.99
CA PRO A 21 -3.34 -0.43 13.37
C PRO A 21 -2.34 0.26 14.30
N VAL A 22 -1.15 0.60 13.81
CA VAL A 22 -0.13 1.31 14.60
C VAL A 22 -0.57 2.74 14.91
N LEU A 23 -1.09 3.47 13.91
CA LEU A 23 -1.63 4.83 14.11
C LEU A 23 -2.84 4.81 15.04
N GLN A 24 -3.76 3.87 14.83
CA GLN A 24 -4.91 3.68 15.69
C GLN A 24 -4.47 3.41 17.14
N MET A 25 -3.51 2.50 17.34
CA MET A 25 -2.99 2.18 18.66
C MET A 25 -2.34 3.40 19.34
N PHE A 26 -1.54 4.16 18.59
CA PHE A 26 -0.89 5.37 19.11
C PHE A 26 -1.93 6.39 19.59
N VAL A 27 -2.98 6.62 18.81
CA VAL A 27 -4.03 7.57 19.17
C VAL A 27 -4.85 7.04 20.37
N GLN A 28 -5.17 5.74 20.42
CA GLN A 28 -5.88 5.16 21.56
C GLN A 28 -5.08 5.20 22.86
N LEU A 29 -3.75 5.02 22.81
CA LEU A 29 -2.88 5.16 23.99
C LEU A 29 -2.93 6.58 24.57
N ILE A 30 -3.10 7.59 23.72
CA ILE A 30 -3.19 9.00 24.13
C ILE A 30 -4.60 9.33 24.63
N THR A 31 -5.65 8.92 23.91
CA THR A 31 -7.03 9.30 24.25
C THR A 31 -7.69 8.39 25.27
N GLN A 32 -7.16 7.19 25.49
CA GLN A 32 -7.75 6.14 26.35
C GLN A 32 -9.20 5.81 25.97
N THR A 33 -9.52 5.93 24.68
CA THR A 33 -10.84 5.66 24.09
C THR A 33 -10.68 4.87 22.79
N PRO A 34 -11.60 3.95 22.44
CA PRO A 34 -12.71 3.46 23.26
C PRO A 34 -12.25 2.46 24.34
N TYR A 35 -11.05 1.90 24.21
CA TYR A 35 -10.50 0.91 25.13
C TYR A 35 -9.48 1.54 26.08
N LYS A 36 -9.55 1.18 27.36
CA LYS A 36 -8.57 1.58 28.38
C LYS A 36 -7.59 0.43 28.58
N PHE A 37 -6.31 0.68 28.31
CA PHE A 37 -5.26 -0.32 28.48
C PHE A 37 -4.72 -0.25 29.91
N ASN A 38 -4.92 -1.30 30.70
CA ASN A 38 -4.46 -1.35 32.09
C ASN A 38 -3.06 -1.97 32.20
N THR A 39 -2.69 -2.81 31.24
CA THR A 39 -1.40 -3.52 31.23
C THR A 39 -0.74 -3.49 29.85
N LEU A 40 0.59 -3.65 29.82
CA LEU A 40 1.33 -3.83 28.56
C LEU A 40 0.85 -5.07 27.78
N ARG A 41 0.36 -6.10 28.49
CA ARG A 41 -0.21 -7.28 27.87
C ARG A 41 -1.46 -6.93 27.05
N ASP A 42 -2.33 -6.07 27.56
CA ASP A 42 -3.55 -5.65 26.84
C ASP A 42 -3.20 -4.93 25.54
N VAL A 43 -2.19 -4.06 25.59
CA VAL A 43 -1.64 -3.33 24.43
C VAL A 43 -1.17 -4.30 23.35
N VAL A 44 -0.34 -5.29 23.73
CA VAL A 44 0.22 -6.26 22.78
C VAL A 44 -0.86 -7.15 22.19
N VAL A 45 -1.77 -7.67 23.02
CA VAL A 45 -2.86 -8.54 22.57
C VAL A 45 -3.79 -7.79 21.62
N TYR A 46 -4.14 -6.54 21.93
CA TYR A 46 -4.97 -5.72 21.07
C TYR A 46 -4.31 -5.41 19.72
N LEU A 47 -3.02 -5.05 19.73
CA LEU A 47 -2.27 -4.79 18.50
C LEU A 47 -2.19 -6.04 17.61
N LEU A 48 -1.90 -7.21 18.20
CA LEU A 48 -1.87 -8.47 17.47
C LEU A 48 -3.23 -8.82 16.89
N TYR A 49 -4.31 -8.66 17.67
CA TYR A 49 -5.68 -8.86 17.21
C TYR A 49 -6.00 -7.95 16.02
N MET A 50 -5.72 -6.65 16.14
CA MET A 50 -5.95 -5.68 15.06
C MET A 50 -5.13 -5.97 13.80
N LEU A 51 -3.87 -6.39 13.96
CA LEU A 51 -3.03 -6.76 12.82
C LEU A 51 -3.58 -7.99 12.11
N VAL A 52 -3.93 -9.06 12.84
CA VAL A 52 -4.44 -10.31 12.25
C VAL A 52 -5.79 -10.08 11.58
N CYS A 53 -6.74 -9.45 12.28
CA CYS A 53 -8.06 -9.14 11.71
C CYS A 53 -7.93 -8.17 10.54
N GLY A 54 -7.14 -7.10 10.67
CA GLY A 54 -6.88 -6.14 9.61
C GLY A 54 -6.26 -6.79 8.37
N TRP A 55 -5.32 -7.72 8.55
CA TRP A 55 -4.75 -8.49 7.44
C TRP A 55 -5.81 -9.32 6.73
N LEU A 56 -6.57 -10.14 7.45
CA LEU A 56 -7.56 -11.05 6.87
C LEU A 56 -8.67 -10.30 6.13
N PHE A 57 -9.25 -9.26 6.74
CA PHE A 57 -10.34 -8.49 6.13
C PHE A 57 -9.88 -7.58 4.98
N SER A 58 -8.58 -7.23 4.91
CA SER A 58 -8.07 -6.34 3.86
C SER A 58 -7.68 -7.06 2.57
N ILE A 59 -7.55 -8.40 2.55
CA ILE A 59 -7.28 -9.17 1.33
C ILE A 59 -8.35 -8.91 0.24
N PRO A 60 -9.67 -9.06 0.49
CA PRO A 60 -10.67 -8.75 -0.52
C PRO A 60 -10.64 -7.28 -0.94
N CYS A 61 -10.35 -6.36 -0.02
CA CYS A 61 -10.18 -4.94 -0.32
C CYS A 61 -9.00 -4.69 -1.28
N TRP A 62 -7.88 -5.38 -1.07
CA TRP A 62 -6.72 -5.28 -1.95
C TRP A 62 -7.02 -5.81 -3.35
N LEU A 63 -7.76 -6.92 -3.48
CA LEU A 63 -8.18 -7.45 -4.78
C LEU A 63 -9.05 -6.43 -5.54
N LEU A 64 -9.99 -5.75 -4.86
CA LEU A 64 -10.79 -4.68 -5.45
C LEU A 64 -9.96 -3.46 -5.85
N LEU A 65 -8.96 -3.08 -5.04
CA LEU A 65 -8.04 -1.99 -5.36
C LEU A 65 -7.14 -2.35 -6.56
N LEU A 66 -6.65 -3.59 -6.62
CA LEU A 66 -5.90 -4.13 -7.76
C LEU A 66 -6.74 -4.12 -9.03
N PHE A 67 -7.98 -4.56 -8.95
CA PHE A 67 -8.92 -4.53 -10.07
C PHE A 67 -9.17 -3.09 -10.54
N SER A 68 -9.40 -2.16 -9.61
CA SER A 68 -9.55 -0.73 -9.90
C SER A 68 -8.31 -0.14 -10.57
N ALA A 69 -7.11 -0.51 -10.11
CA ALA A 69 -5.84 -0.08 -10.72
C ALA A 69 -5.66 -0.65 -12.12
N TRP A 70 -6.02 -1.91 -12.31
CA TRP A 70 -5.94 -2.58 -13.59
C TRP A 70 -6.88 -1.92 -14.62
N ILE A 71 -8.16 -1.74 -14.28
CA ILE A 71 -9.14 -1.03 -15.12
C ILE A 71 -8.64 0.37 -15.46
N THR A 72 -8.22 1.15 -14.46
CA THR A 72 -7.82 2.54 -14.68
C THR A 72 -6.58 2.62 -15.59
N ASN A 73 -5.65 1.69 -15.45
CA ASN A 73 -4.47 1.56 -16.31
C ASN A 73 -4.80 1.16 -17.76
N LEU A 74 -5.98 0.57 -18.02
CA LEU A 74 -6.47 0.33 -19.37
C LEU A 74 -7.02 1.61 -20.03
N PHE A 75 -7.71 2.45 -19.25
CA PHE A 75 -8.42 3.63 -19.79
C PHE A 75 -7.58 4.92 -19.82
N THR A 76 -6.51 5.03 -19.03
CA THR A 76 -5.69 6.24 -19.03
C THR A 76 -4.20 5.96 -18.88
N SER A 77 -3.38 6.78 -19.55
CA SER A 77 -1.92 6.79 -19.38
C SER A 77 -1.44 7.87 -18.40
N LYS A 78 -2.32 8.75 -17.91
CA LYS A 78 -1.95 9.87 -17.03
C LYS A 78 -1.80 9.39 -15.58
N THR A 79 -0.56 9.29 -15.09
CA THR A 79 -0.24 8.81 -13.72
C THR A 79 -1.02 9.54 -12.63
N ARG A 80 -1.15 10.87 -12.73
CA ARG A 80 -1.88 11.67 -11.73
C ARG A 80 -3.36 11.30 -11.67
N LEU A 81 -3.99 11.05 -12.81
CA LEU A 81 -5.39 10.63 -12.88
C LEU A 81 -5.58 9.24 -12.28
N ILE A 82 -4.68 8.30 -12.58
CA ILE A 82 -4.68 6.96 -11.96
C ILE A 82 -4.62 7.08 -10.43
N LYS A 83 -3.72 7.91 -9.89
CA LYS A 83 -3.59 8.11 -8.45
C LYS A 83 -4.84 8.72 -7.81
N ILE A 84 -5.47 9.70 -8.46
CA ILE A 84 -6.71 10.31 -7.96
C ILE A 84 -7.83 9.26 -7.88
N ILE A 85 -8.04 8.50 -8.97
CA ILE A 85 -9.05 7.44 -9.01
C ILE A 85 -8.77 6.38 -7.96
N LEU A 86 -7.50 5.94 -7.83
CA LEU A 86 -7.11 4.95 -6.82
C LEU A 86 -7.25 5.46 -5.39
N THR A 87 -7.02 6.75 -5.15
CA THR A 87 -7.25 7.35 -3.83
C THR A 87 -8.72 7.25 -3.48
N PHE A 88 -9.61 7.70 -4.38
CA PHE A 88 -11.04 7.69 -4.13
C PHE A 88 -11.60 6.26 -4.02
N ALA A 89 -11.28 5.39 -4.97
CA ALA A 89 -11.69 3.98 -4.95
C ALA A 89 -11.15 3.27 -3.71
N GLY A 90 -9.87 3.48 -3.37
CA GLY A 90 -9.26 2.88 -2.19
C GLY A 90 -9.90 3.33 -0.89
N MET A 91 -10.27 4.61 -0.76
CA MET A 91 -10.99 5.11 0.41
C MET A 91 -12.38 4.46 0.54
N VAL A 92 -13.16 4.38 -0.55
CA VAL A 92 -14.48 3.74 -0.55
C VAL A 92 -14.37 2.25 -0.21
N ILE A 93 -13.43 1.54 -0.85
CA ILE A 93 -13.20 0.11 -0.63
C ILE A 93 -12.78 -0.16 0.83
N ALA A 94 -11.94 0.68 1.43
CA ALA A 94 -11.51 0.52 2.82
C ALA A 94 -12.65 0.65 3.82
N LEU A 95 -13.66 1.46 3.52
CA LEU A 95 -14.84 1.63 4.38
C LEU A 95 -15.84 0.48 4.24
N LEU A 96 -15.80 -0.24 3.12
CA LEU A 96 -16.81 -1.24 2.76
C LEU A 96 -16.97 -2.38 3.78
N PRO A 97 -15.89 -2.99 4.33
CA PRO A 97 -16.03 -4.01 5.37
C PRO A 97 -16.75 -3.49 6.62
N PHE A 98 -16.50 -2.23 6.98
CA PHE A 98 -17.09 -1.62 8.18
C PHE A 98 -18.58 -1.29 7.98
N VAL A 99 -18.94 -0.79 6.79
CA VAL A 99 -20.34 -0.48 6.48
C VAL A 99 -21.18 -1.76 6.30
N THR A 100 -20.62 -2.80 5.68
CA THR A 100 -21.37 -4.01 5.32
C THR A 100 -21.40 -5.06 6.43
N TYR A 101 -20.27 -5.34 7.06
CA TYR A 101 -20.12 -6.39 8.07
C TYR A 101 -20.28 -5.85 9.49
N ALA A 102 -19.63 -4.72 9.81
CA ALA A 102 -19.67 -4.19 11.17
C ALA A 102 -20.98 -3.47 11.51
N GLY A 103 -21.59 -2.75 10.56
CA GLY A 103 -22.83 -1.99 10.77
C GLY A 103 -24.05 -2.83 11.19
N ASN A 104 -24.09 -4.12 10.85
CA ASN A 104 -25.22 -5.01 11.18
C ASN A 104 -24.90 -6.04 12.28
N SER A 105 -23.61 -6.36 12.53
CA SER A 105 -23.22 -7.46 13.42
C SER A 105 -22.42 -7.01 14.65
N LEU A 106 -21.96 -5.76 14.69
CA LEU A 106 -21.20 -5.21 15.82
C LEU A 106 -21.93 -3.99 16.40
N PRO A 107 -22.84 -4.18 17.37
CA PRO A 107 -23.57 -3.09 18.06
C PRO A 107 -22.66 -2.11 18.82
N GLN A 108 -21.34 -2.29 18.75
CA GLN A 108 -20.31 -1.45 19.34
C GLN A 108 -19.99 -0.21 18.49
N TYR A 109 -20.43 -0.14 17.22
CA TYR A 109 -20.26 1.04 16.37
C TYR A 109 -21.25 2.17 16.73
N ASN A 110 -21.14 2.70 17.94
CA ASN A 110 -21.63 4.04 18.24
C ASN A 110 -20.77 5.08 17.49
N ASN A 111 -21.30 6.29 17.27
CA ASN A 111 -20.63 7.38 16.55
C ASN A 111 -19.10 7.59 16.82
N PRO A 112 -18.56 7.47 18.06
CA PRO A 112 -17.12 7.67 18.27
C PRO A 112 -16.25 6.54 17.67
N ASP A 113 -16.79 5.34 17.48
CA ASP A 113 -15.99 4.20 17.03
C ASP A 113 -15.72 4.23 15.52
N PHE A 114 -16.60 4.88 14.76
CA PHE A 114 -16.45 5.10 13.33
C PHE A 114 -15.27 6.01 12.99
N ALA A 115 -14.89 6.93 13.89
CA ALA A 115 -13.74 7.81 13.69
C ALA A 115 -12.42 7.02 13.58
N TRP A 116 -12.29 5.89 14.29
CA TRP A 116 -11.08 5.05 14.24
C TRP A 116 -10.94 4.32 12.92
N VAL A 117 -12.06 4.01 12.27
CA VAL A 117 -12.05 3.39 10.94
C VAL A 117 -11.42 4.30 9.90
N MET A 118 -11.43 5.62 10.11
CA MET A 118 -10.87 6.60 9.16
C MET A 118 -9.35 6.50 8.99
N PHE A 119 -8.62 5.83 9.89
CA PHE A 119 -7.18 5.60 9.68
C PHE A 119 -6.88 4.72 8.46
N TYR A 120 -7.78 3.80 8.10
CA TYR A 120 -7.61 2.96 6.90
C TYR A 120 -7.67 3.76 5.59
N PRO A 121 -8.71 4.55 5.27
CA PRO A 121 -8.75 5.36 4.07
C PRO A 121 -7.62 6.42 4.03
N LEU A 122 -7.23 6.97 5.19
CA LEU A 122 -6.11 7.92 5.28
C LEU A 122 -4.78 7.26 4.89
N THR A 123 -4.47 6.09 5.44
CA THR A 123 -3.21 5.38 5.13
C THR A 123 -3.16 4.85 3.70
N ILE A 124 -4.29 4.43 3.11
CA ILE A 124 -4.37 4.08 1.69
C ILE A 124 -4.08 5.30 0.82
N GLY A 125 -4.73 6.44 1.10
CA GLY A 125 -4.47 7.68 0.39
C GLY A 125 -2.99 8.04 0.44
N LEU A 126 -2.41 8.03 1.64
CA LEU A 126 -0.97 8.28 1.83
C LEU A 126 -0.11 7.30 1.02
N GLY A 127 -0.40 6.00 1.07
CA GLY A 127 0.34 4.97 0.34
C GLY A 127 0.31 5.18 -1.18
N VAL A 128 -0.86 5.52 -1.75
CA VAL A 128 -1.02 5.83 -3.18
C VAL A 128 -0.13 7.01 -3.59
N TRP A 129 -0.02 8.04 -2.76
CA TRP A 129 0.80 9.21 -3.08
C TRP A 129 2.29 8.98 -2.83
N MET A 130 2.64 8.23 -1.79
CA MET A 130 4.01 7.89 -1.40
C MET A 130 4.73 7.03 -2.45
N TYR A 131 4.05 6.04 -3.04
CA TYR A 131 4.68 5.14 -4.01
C TYR A 131 4.66 5.67 -5.45
N LYS A 132 5.75 5.44 -6.20
CA LYS A 132 5.83 5.78 -7.63
C LYS A 132 5.24 4.65 -8.48
N LEU A 133 4.32 4.99 -9.38
CA LEU A 133 3.76 4.06 -10.35
C LEU A 133 4.77 3.87 -11.51
N LYS A 134 5.45 2.72 -11.55
CA LYS A 134 6.50 2.45 -12.52
C LYS A 134 5.94 1.96 -13.88
N PRO A 135 6.39 2.52 -15.02
CA PRO A 135 6.04 1.99 -16.33
C PRO A 135 6.55 0.56 -16.56
N THR A 136 5.86 -0.20 -17.40
CA THR A 136 6.24 -1.60 -17.69
C THR A 136 7.56 -1.70 -18.48
N ALA A 137 7.84 -0.75 -19.37
CA ALA A 137 8.93 -0.81 -20.35
C ALA A 137 10.36 -0.54 -19.81
N GLN A 138 10.53 -0.01 -18.59
CA GLN A 138 11.83 0.46 -18.09
C GLN A 138 12.82 -0.63 -17.60
N VAL A 139 12.58 -1.93 -17.84
CA VAL A 139 13.44 -3.01 -17.28
C VAL A 139 14.37 -3.65 -18.30
N ALA A 140 14.35 -3.23 -19.57
CA ALA A 140 15.17 -3.85 -20.60
C ALA A 140 16.61 -3.29 -20.73
N GLU A 141 16.97 -2.18 -20.08
CA GLU A 141 18.24 -1.46 -20.38
C GLU A 141 19.27 -1.39 -19.24
N THR A 142 19.18 -2.21 -18.18
CA THR A 142 20.10 -2.09 -17.02
C THR A 142 21.06 -3.26 -16.80
N HIS A 143 21.34 -4.05 -17.83
CA HIS A 143 22.41 -5.05 -17.77
C HIS A 143 23.01 -5.31 -19.17
N THR A 144 23.60 -4.29 -19.78
CA THR A 144 24.74 -4.54 -20.66
C THR A 144 25.96 -4.66 -19.75
N PRO A 145 26.51 -5.87 -19.52
CA PRO A 145 27.84 -5.98 -18.96
C PRO A 145 28.77 -5.19 -19.88
N HIS A 146 29.46 -4.21 -19.32
CA HIS A 146 30.55 -3.51 -19.99
C HIS A 146 31.60 -4.57 -20.28
N PHE A 147 31.57 -5.12 -21.49
CA PHE A 147 32.65 -5.95 -21.99
C PHE A 147 33.79 -4.96 -22.26
N ASP A 148 34.70 -4.83 -21.30
CA ASP A 148 35.97 -4.16 -21.49
C ASP A 148 36.75 -4.95 -22.55
N GLU A 149 36.48 -4.62 -23.81
CA GLU A 149 37.24 -5.07 -24.96
C GLU A 149 38.56 -4.29 -24.96
N HIS A 150 39.48 -4.72 -24.09
CA HIS A 150 40.88 -4.31 -24.12
C HIS A 150 41.51 -4.93 -25.38
N ILE A 151 41.30 -4.26 -26.51
CA ILE A 151 42.00 -4.53 -27.77
C ILE A 151 43.47 -4.12 -27.54
N GLY A 152 44.31 -5.13 -27.31
CA GLY A 152 45.77 -4.99 -27.32
C GLY A 152 46.23 -4.68 -28.74
N HIS A 153 46.43 -3.41 -29.04
CA HIS A 153 47.17 -2.94 -30.20
C HIS A 153 48.65 -2.92 -29.81
N THR A 154 49.42 -3.90 -30.28
CA THR A 154 50.89 -3.81 -30.32
C THR A 154 51.33 -4.08 -31.75
N ASP A 155 51.26 -3.04 -32.57
CA ASP A 155 52.14 -2.89 -33.72
C ASP A 155 53.31 -2.03 -33.25
N GLU A 156 54.52 -2.57 -33.25
CA GLU A 156 55.69 -1.79 -33.67
C GLU A 156 56.65 -2.70 -34.46
N PRO A 157 57.06 -2.30 -35.67
CA PRO A 157 58.15 -2.89 -36.41
C PRO A 157 59.46 -2.11 -36.18
N ILE A 158 60.52 -2.64 -36.79
CA ILE A 158 61.83 -2.02 -37.09
C ILE A 158 62.91 -2.33 -36.05
N ILE A 159 63.97 -3.02 -36.49
CA ILE A 159 65.35 -2.52 -36.53
C ILE A 159 66.17 -3.43 -37.46
N THR A 160 66.70 -2.75 -38.49
CA THR A 160 67.86 -3.00 -39.39
C THR A 160 68.58 -4.34 -39.40
#